data_AF-A0AB36J0K6-F1
#
_entry.id   AF-A0AB36J0K6-F1
#
_cell.length_a   1.000
_cell.length_b   1.000
_cell.length_c   1.000
_cell.angle_alpha   90.00
_cell.angle_beta   90.00
_cell.angle_gamma   90.00
#
_symmetry.space_group_name_H-M   'P 1'
#
loop_
_entity.id
_entity.type
_entity.pdbx_description
1 polymer ?
#
loop_
_entity_poly.entity_id
_entity_poly.type
_entity_poly.pdbx_seq_one_letter_code
_entity_poly.pdbx_strand_id
1 'polypeptide(L)'
;MENAPSSRLARLRHQWDERLEPGEQATILAWLSFTVTFVGVRALTHWIRAGHGPSGGGVSLGGKHFHHYNIGIALLATVAAVGLRGTEKQRRHPAAAVAFGSANALIVDELALLLDLKDVYWATEGRESVDVAIGVIATGATVAAGMPFWAHAHRALRSRS
;
A
#
# COMPACT_ATOMS: atom_id res chain seq x y z
N MET A 1 36.96 -17.29 -1.02
CA MET A 1 36.69 -16.09 -0.22
C MET A 1 35.53 -15.38 -0.91
N GLU A 2 34.33 -15.50 -0.35
CA GLU A 2 33.08 -14.94 -0.88
C GLU A 2 33.21 -13.40 -0.95
N ASN A 3 32.92 -12.80 -2.10
CA ASN A 3 33.01 -11.35 -2.29
C ASN A 3 31.92 -10.66 -1.44
N ALA A 4 32.31 -10.06 -0.31
CA ALA A 4 31.39 -9.29 0.53
C ALA A 4 30.73 -8.15 -0.28
N PRO A 5 29.40 -7.94 -0.18
CA PRO A 5 28.70 -6.92 -0.98
C PRO A 5 29.26 -5.53 -0.69
N SER A 6 29.67 -4.82 -1.76
CA SER A 6 30.47 -3.59 -1.70
C SER A 6 29.73 -2.35 -1.14
N SER A 7 28.40 -2.41 -0.96
CA SER A 7 27.60 -1.30 -0.41
C SER A 7 26.63 -1.74 0.69
N ARG A 8 26.27 -0.81 1.60
CA ARG A 8 25.26 -1.06 2.67
C ARG A 8 23.92 -1.50 2.09
N LEU A 9 23.52 -0.92 0.95
CA LEU A 9 22.31 -1.30 0.22
C LEU A 9 22.40 -2.72 -0.35
N ALA A 10 23.55 -3.11 -0.89
CA ALA A 10 23.75 -4.46 -1.40
C ALA A 10 23.67 -5.51 -0.28
N ARG A 11 24.21 -5.20 0.91
CA ARG A 11 24.09 -6.08 2.09
C ARG A 11 22.65 -6.20 2.60
N LEU A 12 21.92 -5.07 2.66
CA LEU A 12 20.50 -5.06 3.03
C LEU A 12 19.66 -5.87 2.03
N ARG A 13 19.88 -5.65 0.73
CA ARG A 13 19.19 -6.39 -0.32
C ARG A 13 19.49 -7.89 -0.25
N HIS A 14 20.74 -8.26 -0.01
CA HIS A 14 21.11 -9.66 0.15
C HIS A 14 20.41 -10.31 1.35
N GLN A 15 20.38 -9.65 2.51
CA GLN A 15 19.64 -10.16 3.68
C GLN A 15 18.12 -10.20 3.45
N TRP A 16 17.57 -9.25 2.70
CA TRP A 16 16.17 -9.25 2.30
C TRP A 16 15.82 -10.46 1.43
N ASP A 17 16.66 -10.73 0.42
CA ASP A 17 16.48 -11.85 -0.50
C ASP A 17 16.71 -13.22 0.18
N GLU A 18 17.61 -13.30 1.17
CA GLU A 18 17.88 -14.55 1.90
C GLU A 18 16.83 -14.89 2.96
N ARG A 19 16.28 -13.89 3.66
CA ARG A 19 15.46 -14.12 4.87
C ARG A 19 13.96 -14.16 4.63
N LEU A 20 13.49 -13.65 3.49
CA LEU A 20 12.07 -13.51 3.20
C LEU A 20 11.68 -14.30 1.98
N GLU A 21 10.59 -15.06 2.08
CA GLU A 21 9.96 -15.69 0.93
C GLU A 21 9.39 -14.63 -0.03
N PRO A 22 9.28 -14.91 -1.35
CA PRO A 22 8.79 -13.93 -2.33
C PRO A 22 7.42 -13.33 -1.98
N GLY A 23 6.54 -14.12 -1.34
CA GLY A 23 5.25 -13.64 -0.84
C GLY A 23 5.40 -12.63 0.29
N GLU A 24 6.28 -12.90 1.25
CA GLU A 24 6.56 -12.01 2.39
C GLU A 24 7.15 -10.68 1.91
N GLN A 25 8.08 -10.72 0.96
CA GLN A 25 8.64 -9.51 0.35
C GLN A 25 7.55 -8.67 -0.33
N ALA A 26 6.69 -9.30 -1.11
CA ALA A 26 5.57 -8.62 -1.77
C ALA A 26 4.60 -8.01 -0.75
N THR A 27 4.28 -8.72 0.34
CA THR A 27 3.45 -8.21 1.43
C THR A 27 4.05 -6.96 2.06
N ILE A 28 5.34 -6.98 2.43
CA ILE A 28 5.97 -5.80 3.05
C ILE A 28 6.01 -4.62 2.06
N LEU A 29 6.33 -4.88 0.79
CA LEU A 29 6.34 -3.83 -0.23
C LEU A 29 4.96 -3.19 -0.45
N ALA A 30 3.90 -3.99 -0.50
CA ALA A 30 2.53 -3.49 -0.62
C ALA A 30 2.13 -2.68 0.61
N TRP A 31 2.47 -3.12 1.82
CA TRP A 31 2.19 -2.40 3.05
C TRP A 31 2.94 -1.08 3.16
N LEU A 32 4.21 -1.09 2.79
CA LEU A 32 5.03 0.11 2.78
C LEU A 32 4.52 1.12 1.74
N SER A 33 4.20 0.66 0.52
CA SER A 33 3.68 1.54 -0.51
C SER A 33 2.31 2.11 -0.14
N PHE A 34 1.43 1.29 0.45
CA PHE A 34 0.15 1.77 0.99
C PHE A 34 0.38 2.90 1.99
N THR A 35 1.22 2.67 3.01
CA THR A 35 1.46 3.62 4.10
C THR A 35 2.03 4.93 3.57
N VAL A 36 3.07 4.85 2.73
CA VAL A 36 3.73 6.03 2.15
C VAL A 36 2.77 6.81 1.25
N THR A 37 2.01 6.12 0.39
CA THR A 37 1.03 6.77 -0.49
C THR A 37 -0.08 7.44 0.32
N PHE A 38 -0.65 6.76 1.31
CA PHE A 38 -1.72 7.32 2.15
C PHE A 38 -1.27 8.57 2.90
N VAL A 39 -0.14 8.47 3.62
CA VAL A 39 0.43 9.61 4.36
C VAL A 39 0.79 10.74 3.41
N GLY A 40 1.38 10.44 2.26
CA GLY A 40 1.78 11.42 1.26
C GLY A 40 0.59 12.19 0.68
N VAL A 41 -0.48 11.49 0.28
CA VAL A 41 -1.70 12.11 -0.25
C VAL A 41 -2.39 12.94 0.83
N ARG A 42 -2.51 12.43 2.05
CA ARG A 42 -3.11 13.18 3.16
C ARG A 42 -2.33 14.44 3.49
N ALA A 43 -1.00 14.33 3.56
CA ALA A 43 -0.12 15.48 3.78
C ALA A 43 -0.26 16.52 2.66
N LEU A 44 -0.31 16.08 1.41
CA LEU A 44 -0.53 16.96 0.25
C LEU A 44 -1.89 17.67 0.34
N THR A 45 -2.96 16.96 0.66
CA THR A 45 -4.31 17.53 0.81
C THR A 45 -4.34 18.57 1.93
N HIS A 46 -3.70 18.30 3.08
CA HIS A 46 -3.58 19.28 4.16
C HIS A 46 -2.76 20.50 3.75
N TRP A 47 -1.66 20.31 3.02
CA TRP A 47 -0.81 21.40 2.55
C TRP A 47 -1.54 22.31 1.55
N ILE A 48 -2.30 21.73 0.62
CA ILE A 48 -3.15 22.49 -0.32
C ILE A 48 -4.25 23.23 0.45
N ARG A 49 -4.92 22.58 1.41
CA ARG A 49 -5.94 23.23 2.28
C ARG A 49 -5.36 24.36 3.12
N ALA A 50 -4.08 24.31 3.48
CA ALA A 50 -3.38 25.38 4.18
C ALA A 50 -3.02 26.57 3.26
N GLY A 51 -3.48 26.59 2.01
CA GLY A 51 -3.31 27.71 1.08
C GLY A 51 -2.02 27.70 0.27
N HIS A 52 -1.24 26.62 0.32
CA HIS A 52 0.05 26.53 -0.37
C HIS A 52 -0.04 25.92 -1.78
N GLY A 53 -1.24 25.55 -2.24
CA GLY A 53 -1.48 24.92 -3.54
C GLY A 53 -2.33 25.76 -4.52
N PRO A 54 -2.48 25.31 -5.78
CA PRO A 54 -3.34 25.97 -6.75
C PRO A 54 -4.78 26.07 -6.23
N SER A 55 -5.42 27.23 -6.41
CA SER A 55 -6.76 27.55 -5.88
C SER A 55 -7.88 26.59 -6.32
N GLY A 56 -7.63 25.73 -7.31
CA GLY A 56 -8.58 24.71 -7.81
C GLY A 56 -8.56 23.37 -7.07
N GLY A 57 -7.62 23.13 -6.14
CA GLY A 57 -7.70 22.02 -5.18
C GLY A 57 -7.77 20.59 -5.78
N GLY A 58 -7.24 20.33 -6.97
CA GLY A 58 -7.21 18.98 -7.53
C GLY A 58 -7.08 18.92 -9.06
N VAL A 59 -7.32 17.72 -9.61
CA VAL A 59 -7.35 17.47 -11.07
C VAL A 59 -8.82 17.58 -11.53
N SER A 60 -9.11 18.49 -12.45
CA SER A 60 -10.42 18.59 -13.10
C SER A 60 -10.30 18.26 -14.59
N LEU A 61 -11.14 17.35 -15.06
CA LEU A 61 -11.24 16.94 -16.46
C LEU A 61 -12.68 17.16 -16.92
N GLY A 62 -12.86 18.00 -17.96
CA GLY A 62 -14.19 18.28 -18.53
C GLY A 62 -15.17 18.96 -17.56
N GLY A 63 -14.68 19.74 -16.60
CA GLY A 63 -15.51 20.43 -15.60
C GLY A 63 -15.96 19.56 -14.41
N LYS A 64 -15.52 18.29 -14.33
CA LYS A 64 -15.76 17.42 -13.18
C LYS A 64 -14.47 17.22 -12.38
N HIS A 65 -14.58 17.30 -11.06
CA HIS A 65 -13.49 16.98 -10.15
C HIS A 65 -13.17 15.49 -10.22
N PHE A 66 -11.92 15.17 -10.52
CA PHE A 66 -11.44 13.79 -10.57
C PHE A 66 -10.81 13.43 -9.23
N HIS A 67 -11.54 12.63 -8.45
CA HIS A 67 -11.00 12.10 -7.20
C HIS A 67 -9.89 11.09 -7.48
N HIS A 68 -8.86 11.10 -6.65
CA HIS A 68 -7.69 10.26 -6.81
C HIS A 68 -8.00 8.77 -6.56
N TYR A 69 -9.13 8.43 -5.90
CA TYR A 69 -9.59 7.04 -5.81
C TYR A 69 -9.86 6.41 -7.18
N ASN A 70 -10.25 7.19 -8.20
CA ASN A 70 -10.46 6.67 -9.55
C ASN A 70 -9.15 6.15 -10.18
N ILE A 71 -8.03 6.83 -9.88
CA ILE A 71 -6.69 6.39 -10.26
C ILE A 71 -6.36 5.09 -9.53
N GLY A 72 -6.72 5.01 -8.24
CA GLY A 72 -6.61 3.78 -7.45
C GLY A 72 -7.38 2.61 -8.08
N ILE A 73 -8.64 2.81 -8.48
CA ILE A 73 -9.45 1.78 -9.15
C ILE A 73 -8.79 1.33 -10.46
N ALA A 74 -8.37 2.26 -11.31
CA ALA A 74 -7.71 1.92 -12.57
C ALA A 74 -6.40 1.15 -12.35
N LEU A 75 -5.63 1.52 -11.32
CA LEU A 75 -4.39 0.85 -10.96
C LEU A 75 -4.66 -0.56 -10.41
N LEU A 76 -5.67 -0.74 -9.54
CA LEU A 76 -6.10 -2.07 -9.08
C LEU A 76 -6.58 -2.96 -10.23
N ALA A 77 -7.37 -2.42 -11.16
CA ALA A 77 -7.81 -3.15 -12.34
C ALA A 77 -6.62 -3.61 -13.19
N THR A 78 -5.58 -2.77 -13.32
CA THR A 78 -4.33 -3.11 -14.00
C THR A 78 -3.59 -4.24 -13.28
N VAL A 79 -3.46 -4.16 -11.95
CA VAL A 79 -2.83 -5.22 -11.15
C VAL A 79 -3.61 -6.53 -11.29
N ALA A 80 -4.94 -6.49 -11.24
CA ALA A 80 -5.80 -7.66 -11.44
C ALA A 80 -5.63 -8.27 -12.84
N ALA A 81 -5.56 -7.45 -13.88
CA ALA A 81 -5.30 -7.90 -15.25
C ALA A 81 -3.94 -8.60 -15.37
N VAL A 82 -2.89 -8.04 -14.74
CA VAL A 82 -1.57 -8.68 -14.65
C VAL A 82 -1.63 -9.99 -13.86
N GLY A 83 -2.42 -10.06 -12.78
CA GLY A 83 -2.65 -11.30 -12.03
C GLY A 83 -3.30 -12.40 -12.88
N LEU A 84 -4.31 -12.03 -13.68
CA LEU A 84 -5.07 -12.98 -14.50
C LEU A 84 -4.33 -13.45 -15.75
N ARG A 85 -3.61 -12.55 -16.44
CA ARG A 85 -3.02 -12.83 -17.75
C ARG A 85 -1.51 -12.62 -17.84
N GLY A 86 -0.89 -12.07 -16.80
CA GLY A 86 0.55 -11.85 -16.78
C GLY A 86 1.34 -13.14 -16.69
N THR A 87 2.56 -13.10 -17.22
CA THR A 87 3.57 -14.14 -17.01
C THR A 87 3.95 -14.25 -15.55
N GLU A 88 4.53 -15.38 -15.14
CA GLU A 88 4.99 -15.56 -13.76
C GLU A 88 5.98 -14.48 -13.30
N LYS A 89 6.85 -14.04 -14.21
CA LYS A 89 7.78 -12.93 -13.97
C LYS A 89 7.04 -11.62 -13.70
N GLN A 90 5.98 -11.32 -14.46
CA GLN A 90 5.18 -10.10 -14.28
C GLN A 90 4.38 -10.14 -12.98
N ARG A 91 3.76 -11.29 -12.66
CA ARG A 91 2.99 -11.49 -11.42
C ARG A 91 3.84 -11.34 -10.17
N ARG A 92 5.07 -11.85 -10.19
CA ARG A 92 6.02 -11.77 -9.07
C ARG A 92 6.86 -10.49 -9.06
N HIS A 93 6.66 -9.60 -10.02
CA HIS A 93 7.47 -8.38 -10.09
C HIS A 93 7.15 -7.47 -8.89
N PRO A 94 8.15 -6.91 -8.17
CA PRO A 94 7.93 -6.02 -7.03
C PRO A 94 6.99 -4.83 -7.31
N ALA A 95 6.97 -4.37 -8.56
CA ALA A 95 6.07 -3.32 -9.03
C ALA A 95 4.58 -3.66 -8.85
N ALA A 96 4.19 -4.94 -8.94
CA ALA A 96 2.81 -5.36 -8.72
C ALA A 96 2.37 -5.14 -7.26
N ALA A 97 3.24 -5.47 -6.30
CA ALA A 97 3.01 -5.22 -4.88
C ALA A 97 2.94 -3.72 -4.57
N VAL A 98 3.88 -2.95 -5.09
CA VAL A 98 3.90 -1.48 -4.90
C VAL A 98 2.63 -0.86 -5.47
N ALA A 99 2.26 -1.21 -6.72
CA ALA A 99 1.05 -0.74 -7.38
C ALA A 99 -0.21 -1.12 -6.60
N PHE A 100 -0.29 -2.36 -6.12
CA PHE A 100 -1.41 -2.83 -5.29
C PHE A 100 -1.57 -1.99 -4.02
N GLY A 101 -0.50 -1.80 -3.25
CA GLY A 101 -0.55 -1.01 -2.01
C GLY A 101 -0.92 0.44 -2.25
N SER A 102 -0.28 1.11 -3.23
CA SER A 102 -0.59 2.50 -3.58
C SER A 102 -2.03 2.66 -4.08
N ALA A 103 -2.53 1.72 -4.88
CA ALA A 103 -3.89 1.75 -5.38
C ALA A 103 -4.93 1.66 -4.25
N ASN A 104 -4.71 0.74 -3.30
CA ASN A 104 -5.56 0.64 -2.10
C ASN A 104 -5.50 1.91 -1.26
N ALA A 105 -4.32 2.52 -1.08
CA ALA A 105 -4.19 3.78 -0.33
C ALA A 105 -5.02 4.91 -0.94
N LEU A 106 -4.98 5.07 -2.27
CA LEU A 106 -5.76 6.09 -2.98
C LEU A 106 -7.27 5.86 -2.84
N ILE A 107 -7.72 4.62 -2.74
CA ILE A 107 -9.14 4.29 -2.56
C ILE A 107 -9.57 4.53 -1.11
N VAL A 108 -8.76 4.08 -0.15
CA VAL A 108 -9.05 4.21 1.27
C VAL A 108 -9.06 5.67 1.73
N ASP A 109 -8.21 6.54 1.16
CA ASP A 109 -8.15 7.97 1.51
C ASP A 109 -9.51 8.70 1.34
N GLU A 110 -10.30 8.26 0.35
CA GLU A 110 -11.61 8.83 -0.02
C GLU A 110 -12.79 7.91 0.34
N LEU A 111 -12.56 6.82 1.09
CA LEU A 111 -13.59 5.79 1.37
C LEU A 111 -14.86 6.38 2.02
N ALA A 112 -14.71 7.42 2.83
CA ALA A 112 -15.83 8.13 3.47
C ALA A 112 -16.77 8.79 2.44
N LEU A 113 -16.23 9.29 1.31
CA LEU A 113 -17.04 9.83 0.21
C LEU A 113 -17.74 8.74 -0.59
N LEU A 114 -17.12 7.55 -0.71
CA LEU A 114 -17.66 6.42 -1.47
C LEU A 114 -18.85 5.74 -0.78
N LEU A 115 -18.92 5.78 0.55
CA LEU A 115 -19.96 5.10 1.34
C LEU A 115 -21.16 6.00 1.70
N ASP A 116 -21.22 7.24 1.20
CA ASP A 116 -22.31 8.21 1.39
C ASP A 116 -22.83 8.27 2.86
N LEU A 117 -21.93 8.35 3.84
CA LEU A 117 -22.25 8.47 5.28
C LEU A 117 -22.81 9.85 5.70
N LYS A 118 -23.47 10.56 4.78
CA LYS A 118 -23.81 11.98 4.89
C LYS A 118 -24.65 12.39 6.10
N ASP A 119 -25.46 11.51 6.69
CA ASP A 119 -26.40 11.91 7.75
C ASP A 119 -25.99 11.54 9.19
N VAL A 120 -24.90 10.79 9.39
CA VAL A 120 -24.35 10.48 10.73
C VAL A 120 -23.10 11.36 11.04
N TYR A 121 -22.92 12.38 10.19
CA TYR A 121 -21.70 13.11 9.91
C TYR A 121 -21.43 14.32 10.81
N TRP A 122 -22.27 14.64 11.79
CA TRP A 122 -22.35 16.01 12.33
C TRP A 122 -21.10 16.57 13.05
N ALA A 123 -19.94 15.91 13.09
CA ALA A 123 -18.64 16.57 13.31
C ALA A 123 -17.41 15.70 12.96
N THR A 124 -16.37 16.29 12.35
CA THR A 124 -15.02 15.71 12.14
C THR A 124 -14.88 14.67 11.02
N GLU A 125 -14.98 15.17 9.80
CA GLU A 125 -15.24 14.43 8.57
C GLU A 125 -14.03 13.65 8.00
N GLY A 126 -12.89 13.67 8.67
CA GLY A 126 -11.69 12.92 8.28
C GLY A 126 -11.37 11.69 9.14
N ARG A 127 -12.09 11.46 10.25
CA ARG A 127 -11.67 10.45 11.24
C ARG A 127 -11.82 9.01 10.77
N GLU A 128 -12.91 8.63 10.09
CA GLU A 128 -13.14 7.22 9.75
C GLU A 128 -12.19 6.66 8.68
N SER A 129 -11.87 7.42 7.62
CA SER A 129 -10.86 6.99 6.64
C SER A 129 -9.48 6.87 7.30
N VAL A 130 -9.19 7.76 8.27
CA VAL A 130 -7.98 7.67 9.10
C VAL A 130 -8.03 6.44 10.00
N ASP A 131 -9.16 6.11 10.63
CA ASP A 131 -9.31 4.95 11.50
C ASP A 131 -9.19 3.63 10.72
N VAL A 132 -9.81 3.54 9.54
CA VAL A 132 -9.65 2.40 8.63
C VAL A 132 -8.20 2.31 8.17
N ALA A 133 -7.58 3.41 7.78
CA ALA A 133 -6.17 3.40 7.37
C ALA A 133 -5.23 3.04 8.51
N ILE A 134 -5.47 3.54 9.73
CA ILE A 134 -4.72 3.16 10.94
C ILE A 134 -4.92 1.67 11.22
N GLY A 135 -6.15 1.16 11.14
CA GLY A 135 -6.45 -0.26 11.33
C GLY A 135 -5.75 -1.13 10.30
N VAL A 136 -5.78 -0.72 9.04
CA VAL A 136 -5.05 -1.33 7.93
C VAL A 136 -3.55 -1.30 8.29
N ILE A 137 -2.92 -0.13 8.46
CA ILE A 137 -1.48 0.01 8.78
C ILE A 137 -1.07 -0.83 10.00
N ALA A 138 -1.83 -0.78 11.09
CA ALA A 138 -1.54 -1.50 12.32
C ALA A 138 -1.63 -3.02 12.13
N THR A 139 -2.66 -3.49 11.43
CA THR A 139 -2.82 -4.92 11.11
C THR A 139 -1.68 -5.39 10.21
N GLY A 140 -1.36 -4.61 9.19
CA GLY A 140 -0.28 -4.88 8.26
C GLY A 140 1.09 -4.95 8.92
N ALA A 141 1.40 -3.98 9.77
CA ALA A 141 2.64 -3.94 10.55
C ALA A 141 2.72 -5.13 11.51
N THR A 142 1.61 -5.50 12.17
CA THR A 142 1.55 -6.66 13.08
C THR A 142 1.81 -7.96 12.34
N VAL A 143 1.15 -8.16 11.18
CA VAL A 143 1.38 -9.33 10.33
C VAL A 143 2.84 -9.37 9.86
N ALA A 144 3.35 -8.26 9.33
CA ALA A 144 4.73 -8.17 8.84
C ALA A 144 5.77 -8.46 9.92
N ALA A 145 5.59 -7.90 11.12
CA ALA A 145 6.46 -8.16 12.27
C ALA A 145 6.36 -9.61 12.78
N GLY A 146 5.19 -10.23 12.67
CA GLY A 146 4.94 -11.62 13.05
C GLY A 146 5.36 -12.65 12.01
N MET A 147 5.65 -12.27 10.75
CA MET A 147 5.99 -13.23 9.68
C MET A 147 7.16 -14.16 10.03
N PRO A 148 8.29 -13.70 10.63
CA PRO A 148 9.35 -14.60 11.05
C PRO A 148 8.85 -15.67 12.02
N PHE A 149 7.98 -15.32 12.97
CA PHE A 149 7.40 -16.28 13.90
C PHE A 149 6.51 -17.30 13.18
N TRP A 150 5.63 -16.86 12.27
CA TRP A 150 4.75 -17.75 11.50
C TRP A 150 5.52 -18.68 10.57
N ALA A 151 6.57 -18.20 9.91
CA ALA A 151 7.44 -19.00 9.04
C ALA A 151 8.16 -20.11 9.81
N HIS A 152 8.54 -19.86 11.07
CA HIS A 152 9.12 -20.88 11.95
C HIS A 152 8.06 -21.85 12.50
N ALA A 153 6.90 -21.35 12.92
CA ALA A 153 5.79 -22.17 13.41
C ALA A 153 5.27 -23.14 12.34
N HIS A 154 5.14 -22.68 11.09
CA HIS A 154 4.71 -23.49 9.95
C HIS A 154 5.71 -24.60 9.59
N ARG A 155 7.03 -24.32 9.66
CA ARG A 155 8.07 -25.34 9.48
C ARG A 155 8.05 -26.39 10.60
N ALA A 156 7.84 -25.98 11.85
CA ALA A 156 7.72 -26.89 12.98
C ALA A 156 6.48 -27.80 12.91
N LEU A 157 5.40 -27.32 12.30
CA LEU A 157 4.18 -28.11 12.08
C LEU A 157 4.30 -29.09 10.90
N ARG A 158 5.12 -28.78 9.89
CA ARG A 158 5.35 -29.66 8.72
C ARG A 158 6.47 -30.69 8.91
N SER A 159 7.36 -30.53 9.89
CA SER A 159 8.44 -31.49 10.17
C SER A 159 8.03 -32.70 11.02
N ARG A 160 6.74 -32.85 11.32
CA ARG A 160 6.16 -34.05 11.94
C ARG A 160 5.58 -34.98 10.87
N SER A 161 6.45 -35.60 10.07
CA SER A 161 6.16 -36.81 9.30
C SER A 161 7.46 -37.52 8.95
#